data_AF-A0A365XYQ5-F1
#
_entry.id   AF-A0A365XYQ5-F1
#
_cell.length_a   1.000
_cell.length_b   1.000
_cell.length_c   1.000
_cell.angle_alpha   90.00
_cell.angle_beta   90.00
_cell.angle_gamma   90.00
#
_symmetry.space_group_name_H-M   'P 1'
#
loop_
_entity.id
_entity.type
_entity.pdbx_description
1 polymer ?
#
loop_
_entity_poly.entity_id
_entity_poly.type
_entity_poly.pdbx_seq_one_letter_code
_entity_poly.pdbx_strand_id
1 'polypeptide(L)'
;MEHIRYQQFAPGAENQEKTQGDKPKHSKRGFASMDPEQQRAISREGGRAAHQQGVAHKFTSEEARAAGKKGGEAVSRNREHMAAIGRKGGTNRGKKKNNATPEENNL
;
A
#
# COMPACT_ATOMS: atom_id res chain seq x y z
N MET A 1 1.65 -35.01 61.68
CA MET A 1 2.49 -33.97 61.05
C MET A 1 1.93 -33.77 59.66
N GLU A 2 1.28 -32.63 59.47
CA GLU A 2 0.49 -32.24 58.31
C GLU A 2 1.31 -32.27 57.01
N HIS A 3 0.83 -33.01 56.00
CA HIS A 3 1.33 -32.88 54.63
C HIS A 3 0.31 -32.11 53.82
N ILE A 4 0.52 -30.80 53.78
CA ILE A 4 -0.24 -29.84 52.97
C ILE A 4 -0.10 -30.25 51.50
N ARG A 5 -1.19 -30.76 50.91
CA ARG A 5 -1.33 -30.92 49.46
C ARG A 5 -1.38 -29.53 48.82
N TYR A 6 -0.31 -29.14 48.13
CA TYR A 6 -0.36 -28.01 47.21
C TYR A 6 -1.23 -28.41 46.00
N GLN A 7 -2.46 -27.91 45.99
CA GLN A 7 -3.29 -27.84 44.80
C GLN A 7 -2.64 -26.83 43.84
N GLN A 8 -1.96 -27.31 42.80
CA GLN A 8 -1.52 -26.46 41.70
C GLN A 8 -2.76 -26.00 40.93
N PHE A 9 -3.04 -24.70 40.97
CA PHE A 9 -3.99 -24.04 40.08
C PHE A 9 -3.51 -24.20 38.63
N ALA A 10 -4.28 -24.92 37.82
CA ALA A 10 -4.10 -24.92 36.38
C ALA A 10 -4.32 -23.49 35.86
N PRO A 11 -3.40 -22.89 35.10
CA PRO A 11 -3.69 -21.63 34.43
C PRO A 11 -4.75 -21.91 33.35
N GLY A 12 -5.90 -21.27 33.51
CA GLY A 12 -6.99 -21.31 32.54
C GLY A 12 -6.49 -20.87 31.17
N ALA A 13 -6.27 -21.85 30.28
CA ALA A 13 -6.20 -21.63 28.86
C ALA A 13 -7.64 -21.56 28.33
N GLU A 14 -8.30 -20.44 28.62
CA GLU A 14 -9.45 -19.97 27.85
C GLU A 14 -8.93 -19.71 26.43
N ASN A 15 -8.99 -20.72 25.58
CA ASN A 15 -8.89 -20.55 24.15
C ASN A 15 -10.14 -19.75 23.74
N GLN A 16 -10.01 -18.43 23.74
CA GLN A 16 -10.90 -17.54 23.02
C GLN A 16 -10.79 -17.89 21.54
N GLU A 17 -11.62 -18.84 21.14
CA GLU A 17 -12.10 -19.00 19.79
C GLU A 17 -12.44 -17.59 19.29
N LYS A 18 -11.63 -17.07 18.34
CA LYS A 18 -11.94 -15.86 17.60
C LYS A 18 -13.18 -16.16 16.76
N THR A 19 -14.33 -16.14 17.42
CA THR A 19 -15.61 -16.03 16.75
C THR A 19 -15.49 -14.81 15.86
N GLN A 20 -15.64 -15.04 14.57
CA GLN A 20 -15.80 -13.99 13.57
C GLN A 20 -17.20 -13.39 13.78
N GLY A 21 -17.41 -12.80 14.96
CA GLY A 21 -18.64 -12.21 15.42
C GLY A 21 -18.62 -10.72 15.12
N ASP A 22 -19.54 -10.31 14.26
CA ASP A 22 -19.92 -8.93 14.01
C ASP A 22 -18.80 -7.98 13.56
N LYS A 23 -18.37 -8.15 12.30
CA LYS A 23 -18.15 -6.94 11.51
C LYS A 23 -19.50 -6.22 11.47
N PRO A 24 -19.62 -4.96 11.94
CA PRO A 24 -20.88 -4.25 11.89
C PRO A 24 -21.40 -4.34 10.46
N LYS A 25 -22.62 -4.85 10.28
CA LYS A 25 -23.32 -4.83 8.99
C LYS A 25 -23.42 -3.36 8.62
N HIS A 26 -22.43 -2.86 7.87
CA HIS A 26 -22.50 -1.51 7.31
C HIS A 26 -23.86 -1.42 6.65
N SER A 27 -24.68 -0.47 7.11
CA SER A 27 -25.97 -0.21 6.47
C SER A 27 -25.72 -0.14 4.98
N LYS A 28 -26.60 -0.70 4.14
CA LYS A 28 -26.49 -0.69 2.66
C LYS A 28 -26.59 0.74 2.06
N ARG A 29 -26.17 1.76 2.78
CA ARG A 29 -26.36 3.17 2.52
C ARG A 29 -25.00 3.86 2.66
N GLY A 30 -24.77 4.83 1.78
CA GLY A 30 -23.55 5.62 1.78
C GLY A 30 -22.50 5.13 0.79
N PHE A 31 -21.43 5.93 0.70
CA PHE A 31 -20.41 5.81 -0.33
C PHE A 31 -19.65 4.47 -0.31
N ALA A 32 -19.49 3.88 0.88
CA ALA A 32 -18.81 2.60 1.07
C ALA A 32 -19.65 1.39 0.61
N SER A 33 -20.97 1.54 0.48
CA SER A 33 -21.89 0.47 0.08
C SER A 33 -22.29 0.51 -1.39
N MET A 34 -21.79 1.50 -2.15
CA MET A 34 -22.01 1.61 -3.59
C MET A 34 -21.23 0.54 -4.37
N ASP A 35 -21.60 0.34 -5.63
CA ASP A 35 -20.80 -0.44 -6.57
C ASP A 35 -19.36 0.12 -6.67
N PRO A 36 -18.30 -0.72 -6.69
CA PRO A 36 -16.92 -0.24 -6.74
C PRO A 36 -16.59 0.63 -7.95
N GLU A 37 -17.21 0.39 -9.10
CA GLU A 37 -16.99 1.22 -10.29
C GLU A 37 -17.61 2.61 -10.10
N GLN A 38 -18.83 2.66 -9.58
CA GLN A 38 -19.50 3.90 -9.25
C GLN A 38 -18.74 4.69 -8.18
N GLN A 39 -18.24 4.02 -7.14
CA GLN A 39 -17.42 4.64 -6.10
C GLN A 39 -16.14 5.26 -6.68
N ARG A 40 -15.45 4.56 -7.59
CA ARG A 40 -14.27 5.08 -8.28
C ARG A 40 -14.61 6.26 -9.18
N ALA A 41 -15.71 6.20 -9.92
CA ALA A 41 -16.15 7.29 -10.79
C ALA A 41 -16.40 8.57 -9.98
N ILE A 42 -17.17 8.48 -8.90
CA ILE A 42 -17.43 9.61 -8.00
C ILE A 42 -16.15 10.11 -7.34
N SER A 43 -15.25 9.22 -6.91
CA SER A 43 -13.96 9.62 -6.33
C SER A 43 -13.10 10.42 -7.33
N ARG A 44 -13.07 9.95 -8.59
CA ARG A 44 -12.35 10.63 -9.68
C ARG A 44 -12.97 11.99 -9.99
N GLU A 45 -14.30 12.05 -10.04
CA GLU A 45 -15.04 13.29 -10.30
C GLU A 45 -14.85 14.31 -9.18
N GLY A 46 -14.96 13.89 -7.92
CA GLY A 46 -14.73 14.76 -6.76
C GLY A 46 -13.31 15.35 -6.74
N GLY A 47 -12.29 14.56 -7.09
CA GLY A 47 -10.92 15.07 -7.23
C GLY A 47 -10.77 16.10 -8.35
N ARG A 48 -11.41 15.87 -9.52
CA ARG A 48 -11.41 16.82 -10.63
C ARG A 48 -12.15 18.10 -10.27
N ALA A 49 -13.33 17.99 -9.66
CA ALA A 49 -14.14 19.11 -9.24
C ALA A 49 -13.39 19.99 -8.23
N ALA A 50 -12.73 19.40 -7.23
CA ALA A 50 -11.95 20.16 -6.24
C ALA A 50 -10.80 20.96 -6.88
N HIS A 51 -10.13 20.38 -7.89
CA HIS A 51 -9.10 21.10 -8.65
C HIS A 51 -9.66 22.21 -9.55
N GLN A 52 -10.81 21.96 -10.19
CA GLN A 52 -11.51 22.94 -11.02
C GLN A 52 -12.03 24.12 -10.19
N GLN A 53 -12.63 23.84 -9.03
CA GLN A 53 -13.15 24.84 -8.09
C GLN A 53 -12.05 25.59 -7.34
N GLY A 54 -10.80 25.13 -7.40
CA GLY A 54 -9.66 25.79 -6.74
C GLY A 54 -9.60 25.57 -5.23
N VAL A 55 -10.42 24.67 -4.67
CA VAL A 55 -10.38 24.29 -3.25
C VAL A 55 -9.19 23.35 -2.97
N ALA A 56 -8.75 22.59 -3.97
CA ALA A 56 -7.58 21.73 -3.85
C ALA A 56 -6.26 22.52 -3.87
N HIS A 57 -5.30 22.09 -3.05
CA HIS A 57 -3.92 22.58 -3.09
C HIS A 57 -3.30 22.32 -4.47
N LYS A 58 -2.73 23.36 -5.08
CA LYS A 58 -1.99 23.26 -6.35
C LYS A 58 -0.51 23.36 -6.06
N PHE A 59 0.19 22.25 -6.25
CA PHE A 59 1.64 22.23 -6.10
C PHE A 59 2.30 23.05 -7.20
N THR A 60 3.19 23.95 -6.81
CA THR A 60 4.10 24.59 -7.75
C THR A 60 5.20 23.60 -8.16
N SER A 61 5.85 23.84 -9.30
CA SER A 61 7.00 23.01 -9.73
C SER A 61 8.14 23.03 -8.70
N GLU A 62 8.33 24.16 -8.02
CA GLU A 62 9.34 24.31 -6.97
C GLU A 62 8.99 23.46 -5.74
N GLU A 63 7.74 23.51 -5.26
CA GLU A 63 7.29 22.66 -4.16
C GLU A 63 7.39 21.18 -4.48
N ALA A 64 6.97 20.78 -5.68
CA ALA A 64 7.09 19.39 -6.12
C ALA A 64 8.57 18.93 -6.10
N ARG A 65 9.49 19.81 -6.52
CA ARG A 65 10.93 19.54 -6.47
C ARG A 65 11.45 19.45 -5.04
N ALA A 66 11.04 20.36 -4.16
CA ALA A 66 11.44 20.35 -2.75
C ALA A 66 10.94 19.09 -2.02
N ALA A 67 9.68 18.71 -2.25
CA ALA A 67 9.10 17.49 -1.71
C ALA A 67 9.81 16.24 -2.26
N GLY A 68 10.10 16.19 -3.56
CA GLY A 68 10.86 15.11 -4.19
C GLY A 68 12.27 14.99 -3.62
N LYS A 69 12.98 16.11 -3.43
CA LYS A 69 14.30 16.15 -2.79
C LYS A 69 14.24 15.59 -1.36
N LYS A 70 13.30 16.06 -0.55
CA LYS A 70 13.10 15.59 0.84
C LYS A 70 12.80 14.09 0.90
N GLY A 71 11.92 13.59 0.02
CA GLY A 71 11.61 12.16 -0.08
C GLY A 71 12.84 11.34 -0.50
N GLY A 72 13.58 11.82 -1.50
CA GLY A 72 14.83 11.20 -1.95
C GLY A 72 15.90 11.16 -0.86
N GLU A 73 16.08 12.23 -0.10
CA GLU A 73 16.99 12.29 1.05
C GLU A 73 16.59 11.32 2.16
N ALA A 74 15.30 11.14 2.42
CA ALA A 74 14.82 10.19 3.42
C ALA A 74 15.13 8.73 3.01
N VAL A 75 14.87 8.40 1.75
CA VAL A 75 14.99 7.03 1.22
C VAL A 75 16.44 6.65 0.92
N SER A 76 17.27 7.60 0.49
CA SER A 76 18.68 7.36 0.10
C SER A 76 19.63 7.04 1.26
N ARG A 77 19.20 7.21 2.52
CA ARG A 77 20.01 6.86 3.71
C ARG A 77 20.37 5.37 3.75
N ASN A 78 19.50 4.50 3.25
CA ASN A 78 19.78 3.06 3.17
C ASN A 78 20.42 2.71 1.82
N ARG A 79 21.76 2.74 1.80
CA ARG A 79 22.55 2.48 0.60
C ARG A 79 22.37 1.06 0.05
N GLU A 80 22.26 0.07 0.92
CA GLU A 80 22.07 -1.34 0.51
C GLU A 80 20.72 -1.56 -0.16
N HIS A 81 19.65 -0.99 0.41
CA HIS A 81 18.31 -1.02 -0.17
C HIS A 81 18.28 -0.31 -1.53
N MET A 82 18.92 0.86 -1.64
CA MET A 82 19.02 1.58 -2.92
C MET A 82 19.78 0.78 -3.98
N ALA A 83 20.88 0.12 -3.60
CA ALA A 83 21.64 -0.74 -4.50
C ALA A 83 20.81 -1.96 -4.96
N ALA A 84 20.00 -2.55 -4.07
CA ALA A 84 19.10 -3.64 -4.43
C ALA A 84 18.02 -3.20 -5.43
N ILE A 85 17.38 -2.04 -5.20
CA ILE A 85 16.41 -1.45 -6.14
C ILE A 85 17.07 -1.14 -7.50
N GLY A 86 18.25 -0.50 -7.49
CA GLY A 86 18.99 -0.15 -8.69
C GLY A 86 19.35 -1.38 -9.53
N ARG A 87 19.85 -2.45 -8.88
CA ARG A 87 20.13 -3.74 -9.56
C ARG A 87 18.87 -4.33 -10.19
N LYS A 88 17.74 -4.37 -9.47
CA LYS A 88 16.45 -4.87 -9.98
C LYS A 88 15.91 -4.02 -11.14
N GLY A 89 16.09 -2.71 -11.09
CA GLY A 89 15.70 -1.81 -12.18
C GLY A 89 16.57 -1.99 -13.43
N GLY A 90 17.88 -2.17 -13.25
CA GLY A 90 18.82 -2.40 -14.34
C GLY A 90 18.57 -3.71 -15.08
N THR A 91 18.30 -4.80 -14.36
CA THR A 91 18.01 -6.12 -14.98
C THR A 91 16.72 -6.09 -15.81
N ASN A 92 15.68 -5.40 -15.35
CA ASN A 92 14.42 -5.25 -16.09
C ASN A 92 14.59 -4.43 -17.37
N ARG A 93 15.45 -3.40 -17.35
CA ARG A 93 15.74 -2.58 -18.54
C ARG A 93 16.62 -3.33 -19.54
N GLY A 94 17.57 -4.15 -19.06
CA GLY A 94 18.41 -5.01 -19.91
C GLY A 94 17.61 -6.09 -20.64
N LYS A 95 16.70 -6.78 -19.94
CA LYS A 95 15.82 -7.79 -20.56
C LYS A 95 14.92 -7.23 -21.67
N LYS A 96 14.42 -5.99 -21.52
CA LYS A 96 13.60 -5.34 -22.55
C LYS A 96 14.39 -5.07 -23.85
N LYS A 97 15.69 -4.78 -23.76
CA LYS A 97 16.54 -4.60 -24.95
C LYS A 97 16.82 -5.91 -25.68
N ASN A 98 17.05 -7.00 -24.94
CA ASN A 98 17.34 -8.31 -25.53
C ASN A 98 16.12 -8.93 -26.24
N ASN A 99 14.91 -8.55 -25.87
CA ASN A 99 13.67 -9.04 -26.50
C ASN A 99 13.16 -8.13 -27.64
N ALA A 100 13.88 -7.05 -28.00
CA ALA A 100 13.43 -6.06 -28.99
C ALA A 100 14.08 -6.20 -30.38
N THR A 101 14.86 -7.26 -30.62
CA THR A 101 15.39 -7.62 -31.94
C THR A 101 15.51 -9.14 -32.00
N PRO A 102 14.72 -9.83 -32.83
CA PRO A 102 15.25 -10.25 -34.13
C PRO A 102 14.16 -10.42 -35.22
N GLU A 103 14.07 -9.54 -36.22
CA GLU A 103 13.26 -9.82 -37.41
C GLU A 103 13.92 -9.23 -38.68
N GLU A 104 14.35 -10.16 -39.55
CA GLU A 104 14.44 -10.14 -41.02
C GLU A 104 15.31 -9.11 -41.79
N ASN A 105 16.43 -9.61 -42.34
CA ASN A 105 16.86 -9.28 -43.71
C ASN A 105 16.69 -10.55 -44.57
N ASN A 106 15.60 -10.61 -45.34
CA ASN A 106 15.36 -11.64 -46.35
C ASN A 106 16.33 -11.45 -47.54
N LEU A 107 16.97 -12.55 -47.94
CA LEU A 107 17.64 -12.75 -49.25
C LEU A 107 16.61 -13.18 -50.29
#